data_AF-A0A962W5N2-F1
#
_entry.id   AF-A0A962W5N2-F1
#
_cell.length_a   1.000
_cell.length_b   1.000
_cell.length_c   1.000
_cell.angle_alpha   90.00
_cell.angle_beta   90.00
_cell.angle_gamma   90.00
#
_symmetry.space_group_name_H-M   'P 1'
#
loop_
_entity.id
_entity.type
_entity.pdbx_description
1 polymer ?
#
loop_
_entity_poly.entity_id
_entity_poly.type
_entity_poly.pdbx_seq_one_letter_code
_entity_poly.pdbx_strand_id
1 'polypeptide(L)'
;MAFRFASLGSGSRGNATVIEAGTTRVLVDCGFAAREFVSRCHRLDFDPTGLAAILVTHEHGDHMRGVGAVARRFGVPVWMTHGTWRAADFGAISSLNLFAGHAGGFRIGELAITPVPVPHDAREPTQYVFDHAGQRLGLLTDLGSITPRVVEAFDGVDALLLECNHDLDMLASGPYPPSLQAR
;
A
#
# COMPACT_ATOMS: atom_id res chain seq x y z
N MET A 1 1.01 11.30 19.49
CA MET A 1 1.31 10.03 18.77
C MET A 1 2.13 10.40 17.55
N ALA A 2 3.21 9.69 17.23
CA ALA A 2 3.98 10.02 16.01
C ALA A 2 3.25 9.57 14.74
N PHE A 3 2.44 8.52 14.82
CA PHE A 3 1.62 8.03 13.71
C PHE A 3 0.12 7.98 14.05
N ARG A 4 -0.71 8.19 13.03
CA ARG A 4 -2.10 7.74 12.94
C ARG A 4 -2.26 6.99 11.62
N PHE A 5 -2.93 5.85 11.63
CA PHE A 5 -3.17 5.10 10.41
C PHE A 5 -4.52 4.38 10.48
N ALA A 6 -5.12 4.14 9.33
CA ALA A 6 -6.36 3.40 9.23
C ALA A 6 -6.49 2.72 7.86
N SER A 7 -7.03 1.50 7.87
CA SER A 7 -7.46 0.84 6.64
C SER A 7 -8.81 1.41 6.21
N LEU A 8 -8.86 1.93 4.98
CA LEU A 8 -10.11 2.24 4.29
C LEU A 8 -10.71 0.96 3.68
N GLY A 9 -9.91 -0.06 3.42
CA GLY A 9 -10.34 -1.45 3.22
C GLY A 9 -9.16 -2.39 2.99
N SER A 10 -9.44 -3.69 3.13
CA SER A 10 -8.45 -4.76 3.30
C SER A 10 -8.91 -6.09 2.65
N GLY A 11 -9.25 -6.09 1.37
CA GLY A 11 -9.58 -7.33 0.66
C GLY A 11 -9.91 -7.12 -0.82
N SER A 12 -10.33 -8.19 -1.50
CA SER A 12 -10.49 -8.27 -2.97
C SER A 12 -11.40 -7.23 -3.64
N ARG A 13 -12.19 -6.49 -2.86
CA ARG A 13 -13.02 -5.38 -3.35
C ARG A 13 -12.30 -4.03 -3.35
N GLY A 14 -11.07 -4.01 -2.85
CA GLY A 14 -10.17 -2.88 -2.83
C GLY A 14 -9.45 -2.76 -1.48
N ASN A 15 -8.19 -2.35 -1.59
CA ASN A 15 -7.25 -2.06 -0.52
C ASN A 15 -6.90 -0.57 -0.58
N ALA A 16 -6.86 0.05 0.60
CA ALA A 16 -6.33 1.40 0.76
C ALA A 16 -6.06 1.64 2.25
N THR A 17 -4.91 2.20 2.55
CA THR A 17 -4.51 2.55 3.92
C THR A 17 -4.07 4.00 3.96
N VAL A 18 -4.61 4.78 4.89
CA VAL A 18 -4.13 6.15 5.14
C VAL A 18 -3.13 6.13 6.29
N ILE A 19 -2.03 6.88 6.13
CA ILE A 19 -1.00 7.06 7.15
C ILE A 19 -0.76 8.56 7.32
N GLU A 20 -0.82 9.03 8.56
CA GLU A 20 -0.58 10.41 8.97
C GLU A 20 0.55 10.44 9.99
N ALA A 21 1.54 11.31 9.77
CA ALA A 21 2.61 11.58 10.72
C ALA A 21 2.95 13.08 10.67
N GLY A 22 2.86 13.75 11.82
CA GLY A 22 2.92 15.21 11.88
C GLY A 22 1.86 15.85 10.98
N THR A 23 2.30 16.65 10.02
CA THR A 23 1.46 17.31 9.00
C THR A 23 1.37 16.53 7.69
N THR A 24 2.09 15.42 7.56
CA THR A 24 2.17 14.65 6.32
C THR A 24 1.16 13.52 6.32
N ARG A 25 0.36 13.45 5.25
CA ARG A 25 -0.59 12.36 5.01
C ARG A 25 -0.25 11.66 3.71
N VAL A 26 -0.19 10.34 3.73
CA VAL A 26 -0.01 9.53 2.52
C VAL A 26 -1.09 8.46 2.44
N LEU A 27 -1.42 8.11 1.21
CA LEU A 27 -2.30 6.99 0.89
C LEU A 27 -1.45 5.84 0.36
N VAL A 28 -1.56 4.65 0.94
CA VAL A 28 -0.98 3.43 0.40
C VAL A 28 -2.10 2.65 -0.29
N ASP A 29 -1.96 2.51 -1.61
CA ASP A 29 -2.92 1.92 -2.53
C ASP A 29 -4.29 2.60 -2.59
N CYS A 30 -5.01 2.35 -3.69
CA CYS A 30 -6.43 2.67 -3.81
C CYS A 30 -7.12 1.72 -4.80
N GLY A 31 -7.67 0.61 -4.29
CA GLY A 31 -8.46 -0.34 -5.08
C GLY A 31 -9.87 0.10 -5.46
N PHE A 32 -10.37 1.19 -4.84
CA PHE A 32 -11.75 1.65 -5.04
C PHE A 32 -11.85 2.76 -6.09
N ALA A 33 -13.03 2.94 -6.68
CA ALA A 33 -13.30 4.14 -7.46
C ALA A 33 -13.18 5.41 -6.60
N ALA A 34 -12.75 6.53 -7.20
CA ALA A 34 -12.51 7.79 -6.47
C ALA A 34 -13.72 8.30 -5.65
N ARG A 35 -14.95 7.98 -6.06
CA ARG A 35 -16.16 8.30 -5.29
C ARG A 35 -16.25 7.49 -3.99
N GLU A 36 -15.94 6.19 -4.07
CA GLU A 36 -15.95 5.30 -2.91
C GLU A 36 -14.80 5.62 -1.95
N PHE A 37 -13.61 5.94 -2.48
CA PHE A 37 -12.50 6.45 -1.69
C PHE A 37 -12.93 7.66 -0.84
N VAL A 38 -13.55 8.69 -1.46
CA VAL A 38 -14.03 9.87 -0.73
C VAL A 38 -15.09 9.52 0.32
N SER A 39 -16.04 8.64 -0.02
CA SER A 39 -17.05 8.16 0.94
C SER A 39 -16.41 7.53 2.18
N ARG A 40 -15.36 6.71 1.99
CA ARG A 40 -14.64 6.06 3.09
C ARG A 40 -13.81 7.05 3.90
N CYS A 41 -13.17 8.02 3.26
CA CYS A 41 -12.47 9.10 3.96
C CYS A 41 -13.40 9.88 4.89
N HIS A 42 -14.60 10.24 4.43
CA HIS A 42 -15.61 10.91 5.26
C HIS A 42 -16.00 10.11 6.51
N ARG A 43 -16.08 8.77 6.41
CA ARG A 43 -16.41 7.91 7.56
C ARG A 43 -15.32 7.90 8.64
N LEU A 44 -14.09 8.21 8.27
CA LEU A 44 -12.94 8.27 9.18
C LEU A 44 -12.57 9.71 9.58
N ASP A 45 -13.38 10.70 9.19
CA ASP A 45 -13.07 12.13 9.34
C ASP A 45 -11.69 12.49 8.76
N PHE A 46 -11.35 11.85 7.63
CA PHE A 46 -10.11 12.08 6.90
C PHE A 46 -10.37 12.99 5.71
N ASP A 47 -9.64 14.10 5.63
CA ASP A 47 -9.70 15.01 4.49
C ASP A 47 -8.69 14.59 3.39
N PRO A 48 -9.17 14.11 2.23
CA PRO A 48 -8.30 13.67 1.14
C PRO A 48 -7.58 14.82 0.43
N THR A 49 -7.97 16.08 0.65
CA THR A 49 -7.28 17.24 0.03
C THR A 49 -5.91 17.51 0.63
N GLY A 50 -5.66 17.02 1.86
CA GLY A 50 -4.37 17.12 2.54
C GLY A 50 -3.39 15.99 2.21
N LEU A 51 -3.68 15.13 1.24
CA LEU A 51 -2.77 14.06 0.83
C LEU A 51 -1.51 14.61 0.18
N ALA A 52 -0.35 14.23 0.71
CA ALA A 52 0.95 14.58 0.17
C ALA A 52 1.35 13.66 -1.00
N ALA A 53 0.93 12.39 -0.97
CA ALA A 53 1.24 11.41 -2.02
C ALA A 53 0.35 10.17 -1.95
N ILE A 54 0.34 9.41 -3.05
CA ILE A 54 -0.13 8.03 -3.10
C ILE A 54 1.10 7.13 -3.33
N LEU A 55 1.28 6.11 -2.50
CA LEU A 55 2.24 5.03 -2.72
C LEU A 55 1.50 3.80 -3.23
N VAL A 56 2.06 3.09 -4.21
CA VAL A 56 1.46 1.87 -4.76
C VAL A 56 2.36 0.68 -4.49
N THR A 57 1.81 -0.33 -3.82
CA THR A 57 2.54 -1.56 -3.48
C THR A 57 2.77 -2.42 -4.72
N HIS A 58 1.73 -2.64 -5.52
CA HIS A 58 1.77 -3.44 -6.74
C HIS A 58 0.56 -3.20 -7.66
N GLU A 59 0.56 -3.80 -8.85
CA GLU A 59 -0.37 -3.51 -9.95
C GLU A 59 -1.69 -4.30 -9.93
N HIS A 60 -2.01 -5.04 -8.87
CA HIS A 60 -3.30 -5.74 -8.83
C HIS A 60 -4.48 -4.78 -8.73
N GLY A 61 -5.60 -5.17 -9.33
CA GLY A 61 -6.77 -4.29 -9.51
C GLY A 61 -7.35 -3.76 -8.21
N ASP A 62 -7.35 -4.59 -7.17
CA ASP A 62 -7.77 -4.23 -5.81
C ASP A 62 -6.75 -3.35 -5.07
N HIS A 63 -5.59 -3.04 -5.65
CA HIS A 63 -4.64 -2.04 -5.12
C HIS A 63 -4.57 -0.79 -5.99
N MET A 64 -4.71 -0.93 -7.30
CA MET A 64 -4.37 0.13 -8.25
C MET A 64 -5.56 0.86 -8.90
N ARG A 65 -6.74 0.24 -8.98
CA ARG A 65 -7.83 0.67 -9.88
C ARG A 65 -8.28 2.11 -9.70
N GLY A 66 -8.19 2.62 -8.47
CA GLY A 66 -8.54 3.99 -8.10
C GLY A 66 -7.40 4.99 -8.18
N VAL A 67 -6.15 4.54 -8.19
CA VAL A 67 -4.96 5.38 -7.98
C VAL A 67 -4.92 6.57 -8.94
N GLY A 68 -4.99 6.33 -10.24
CA GLY A 68 -4.93 7.43 -11.22
C GLY A 68 -6.10 8.40 -11.11
N ALA A 69 -7.30 7.91 -10.81
CA ALA A 69 -8.48 8.76 -10.64
C ALA A 69 -8.40 9.63 -9.39
N VAL A 70 -7.92 9.08 -8.27
CA VAL A 70 -7.68 9.82 -7.03
C VAL A 70 -6.54 10.83 -7.23
N ALA A 71 -5.43 10.42 -7.85
CA ALA A 71 -4.29 11.27 -8.16
C ALA A 71 -4.71 12.52 -8.95
N ARG A 72 -5.47 12.35 -10.04
CA ARG A 72 -5.98 13.48 -10.84
C ARG A 72 -6.96 14.35 -10.08
N ARG A 73 -7.85 13.74 -9.29
CA ARG A 73 -8.90 14.47 -8.57
C ARG A 73 -8.33 15.40 -7.50
N PHE A 74 -7.27 14.98 -6.82
CA PHE A 74 -6.66 15.73 -5.72
C PHE A 74 -5.32 16.38 -6.09
N GLY A 75 -4.83 16.18 -7.32
CA GLY A 75 -3.55 16.73 -7.77
C GLY A 75 -2.34 16.16 -7.02
N VAL A 76 -2.44 14.91 -6.54
CA VAL A 76 -1.41 14.32 -5.67
C VAL A 76 -0.40 13.47 -6.47
N PRO A 77 0.89 13.55 -6.14
CA PRO A 77 1.92 12.74 -6.79
C PRO A 77 1.77 11.26 -6.44
N VAL A 78 2.09 10.40 -7.40
CA VAL A 78 2.07 8.95 -7.22
C VAL A 78 3.49 8.40 -7.21
N TRP A 79 3.76 7.52 -6.26
CA TRP A 79 5.04 6.85 -6.04
C TRP A 79 4.84 5.35 -6.23
N MET A 80 5.62 4.74 -7.12
CA MET A 80 5.56 3.29 -7.35
C MET A 80 6.86 2.78 -7.97
N THR A 81 7.04 1.46 -7.98
CA THR A 81 8.19 0.86 -8.63
C THR A 81 8.09 0.95 -10.15
N HIS A 82 9.24 0.86 -10.83
CA HIS A 82 9.27 0.81 -12.30
C HIS A 82 8.47 -0.38 -12.86
N GLY A 83 8.54 -1.54 -12.22
CA GLY A 83 7.81 -2.74 -12.61
C GLY A 83 6.31 -2.57 -12.44
N THR A 84 5.85 -2.04 -11.30
CA THR A 84 4.42 -1.77 -11.08
C THR A 84 3.85 -0.82 -12.12
N TRP A 85 4.53 0.29 -12.44
CA TRP A 85 4.09 1.22 -13.48
C TRP A 85 3.98 0.57 -14.86
N ARG A 86 4.93 -0.31 -15.22
CA ARG A 86 4.96 -0.96 -16.54
C ARG A 86 3.95 -2.08 -16.70
N ALA A 87 3.48 -2.66 -15.58
CA ALA A 87 2.66 -3.85 -15.60
C ALA A 87 1.17 -3.57 -15.83
N ALA A 88 0.73 -2.32 -15.66
CA ALA A 88 -0.67 -1.96 -15.85
C ALA A 88 -0.89 -0.50 -16.25
N ASP A 89 -2.09 -0.21 -16.75
CA ASP A 89 -2.51 1.14 -17.11
C ASP A 89 -3.22 1.84 -15.93
N PHE A 90 -2.56 2.82 -15.33
CA PHE A 90 -3.14 3.65 -14.28
C PHE A 90 -3.88 4.88 -14.86
N GLY A 91 -3.89 5.03 -16.18
CA GLY A 91 -4.32 6.23 -16.89
C GLY A 91 -3.36 7.40 -16.69
N ALA A 92 -3.84 8.61 -17.02
CA ALA A 92 -3.03 9.81 -16.88
C ALA A 92 -2.71 10.13 -15.41
N ILE A 93 -1.42 10.21 -15.07
CA ILE A 93 -0.88 10.68 -13.79
C ILE A 93 0.01 11.89 -14.09
N SER A 94 -0.32 13.05 -13.51
CA SER A 94 0.37 14.32 -13.79
C SER A 94 1.74 14.42 -13.09
N SER A 95 1.91 13.76 -11.95
CA SER A 95 3.16 13.72 -11.20
C SER A 95 3.44 12.28 -10.75
N LEU A 96 4.42 11.66 -11.40
CA LEU A 96 4.81 10.27 -11.18
C LEU A 96 6.28 10.22 -10.73
N ASN A 97 6.51 9.54 -9.61
CA ASN A 97 7.83 9.30 -9.04
C ASN A 97 8.09 7.80 -9.08
N LEU A 98 8.98 7.38 -9.98
CA LEU A 98 9.37 5.98 -10.10
C LEU A 98 10.64 5.72 -9.29
N PHE A 99 10.67 4.57 -8.62
CA PHE A 99 11.84 4.08 -7.90
C PHE A 99 12.08 2.60 -8.19
N ALA A 100 13.27 2.11 -7.87
CA ALA A 100 13.53 0.66 -7.84
C ALA A 100 13.17 0.14 -6.45
N GLY A 101 12.55 -1.04 -6.33
CA GLY A 101 12.13 -1.58 -5.03
C GLY A 101 13.29 -1.77 -4.05
N HIS A 102 14.51 -1.96 -4.56
CA HIS A 102 15.74 -2.05 -3.76
C HIS A 102 16.54 -0.74 -3.73
N ALA A 103 15.95 0.38 -4.15
CA ALA A 103 16.55 1.69 -3.95
C ALA A 103 16.64 1.99 -2.45
N GLY A 104 17.48 2.97 -2.10
CA GLY A 104 17.42 3.55 -0.75
C GLY A 104 16.04 4.13 -0.43
N GLY A 105 15.82 4.45 0.84
CA GLY A 105 14.60 5.13 1.25
C GLY A 105 14.45 6.52 0.62
N PHE A 106 13.24 7.03 0.60
CA PHE A 106 12.88 8.37 0.15
C PHE A 106 12.10 9.11 1.23
N ARG A 107 11.84 10.41 1.01
CA ARG A 107 11.09 11.23 1.94
C ARG A 107 9.88 11.86 1.27
N ILE A 108 8.77 11.87 2.00
CA ILE A 108 7.56 12.61 1.65
C ILE A 108 7.20 13.43 2.87
N GLY A 109 7.39 14.76 2.80
CA GLY A 109 7.26 15.64 3.96
C GLY A 109 8.11 15.16 5.15
N GLU A 110 7.41 14.86 6.25
CA GLU A 110 8.01 14.44 7.51
C GLU A 110 8.29 12.93 7.59
N LEU A 111 7.75 12.14 6.67
CA LEU A 111 7.94 10.68 6.59
C LEU A 111 9.25 10.35 5.87
N ALA A 112 10.09 9.55 6.52
CA ALA A 112 11.07 8.72 5.81
C ALA A 112 10.42 7.38 5.48
N ILE A 113 10.59 6.92 4.24
CA ILE A 113 9.90 5.74 3.70
C ILE A 113 10.93 4.82 3.09
N THR A 114 10.97 3.58 3.57
CA THR A 114 11.85 2.53 3.05
C THR A 114 11.01 1.53 2.25
N PRO A 115 11.24 1.41 0.93
CA PRO A 115 10.62 0.35 0.15
C PRO A 115 11.27 -1.00 0.46
N VAL A 116 10.44 -2.03 0.57
CA VAL A 116 10.85 -3.40 0.88
C VAL A 116 10.30 -4.31 -0.22
N PRO A 117 11.14 -4.85 -1.11
CA PRO A 117 10.69 -5.85 -2.08
C PRO A 117 10.20 -7.10 -1.36
N VAL A 118 9.06 -7.62 -1.77
CA VAL A 118 8.46 -8.83 -1.18
C VAL A 118 8.15 -9.86 -2.26
N PRO A 119 8.14 -11.17 -1.94
CA PRO A 119 7.60 -12.16 -2.86
C PRO A 119 6.09 -11.98 -2.99
N HIS A 120 5.61 -11.75 -4.21
CA HIS A 120 4.19 -11.75 -4.58
C HIS A 120 4.07 -11.96 -6.09
N ASP A 121 2.92 -12.42 -6.56
CA ASP A 121 2.65 -12.62 -8.00
C ASP A 121 2.38 -11.28 -8.71
N ALA A 122 3.38 -10.41 -8.73
CA ALA A 122 3.35 -9.09 -9.35
C ALA A 122 4.73 -8.74 -9.92
N ARG A 123 4.80 -7.71 -10.76
CA ARG A 123 6.00 -7.39 -11.55
C ARG A 123 7.17 -6.90 -10.72
N GLU A 124 6.93 -5.99 -9.80
CA GLU A 124 7.92 -5.48 -8.85
C GLU A 124 7.21 -5.04 -7.54
N PRO A 125 6.58 -5.98 -6.82
CA PRO A 125 5.83 -5.70 -5.60
C PRO A 125 6.73 -5.15 -4.50
N THR A 126 6.25 -4.12 -3.83
CA THR A 126 6.96 -3.48 -2.73
C THR A 126 6.01 -3.16 -1.57
N GLN A 127 6.53 -3.31 -0.37
CA GLN A 127 5.88 -2.95 0.89
C GLN A 127 6.70 -1.82 1.52
N TYR A 128 6.23 -1.23 2.62
CA TYR A 128 6.83 0.00 3.14
C TYR A 128 7.04 -0.04 4.64
N VAL A 129 8.19 0.49 5.07
CA VAL A 129 8.44 0.89 6.45
C VAL A 129 8.50 2.42 6.49
N PHE A 130 7.77 3.00 7.44
CA PHE A 130 7.65 4.44 7.64
C PHE A 130 8.33 4.82 8.95
N ASP A 131 9.18 5.84 8.91
CA ASP A 131 9.88 6.38 10.08
C ASP A 131 9.48 7.84 10.31
N HIS A 132 9.07 8.17 11.53
CA HIS A 132 8.78 9.55 11.96
C HIS A 132 8.99 9.73 13.47
N ALA A 133 9.70 10.80 13.85
CA ALA A 133 9.96 11.18 15.24
C ALA A 133 10.46 10.02 16.14
N GLY A 134 11.32 9.15 15.58
CA GLY A 134 11.89 8.00 16.28
C GLY A 134 10.96 6.79 16.42
N GLN A 135 9.75 6.85 15.85
CA GLN A 135 8.85 5.70 15.74
C GLN A 135 8.92 5.09 14.33
N ARG A 136 8.64 3.79 14.23
CA ARG A 136 8.64 3.01 12.98
C ARG A 136 7.32 2.25 12.80
N LEU A 137 6.69 2.41 11.64
CA LEU A 137 5.46 1.70 11.26
C LEU A 137 5.75 0.83 10.03
N GLY A 138 5.53 -0.47 10.14
CA GLY A 138 5.55 -1.39 9.00
C GLY A 138 4.16 -1.55 8.38
N LEU A 139 4.08 -1.52 7.05
CA LEU A 139 2.92 -2.00 6.29
C LEU A 139 3.37 -3.17 5.42
N LEU A 140 2.75 -4.33 5.63
CA LEU A 140 3.11 -5.60 5.03
C LEU A 140 1.83 -6.36 4.63
N THR A 141 1.33 -6.10 3.42
CA THR A 141 0.22 -6.85 2.83
C THR A 141 0.72 -7.73 1.69
N ASP A 142 -0.11 -8.68 1.24
CA ASP A 142 0.19 -9.54 0.09
C ASP A 142 1.57 -10.20 0.13
N LEU A 143 1.98 -10.61 1.34
CA LEU A 143 3.26 -11.26 1.56
C LEU A 143 3.17 -12.72 1.12
N GLY A 144 3.50 -13.00 -0.14
CA GLY A 144 3.44 -14.35 -0.70
C GLY A 144 4.32 -15.37 0.04
N SER A 145 5.47 -14.94 0.58
CA SER A 145 6.24 -15.76 1.53
C SER A 145 7.15 -14.92 2.43
N ILE A 146 7.45 -15.44 3.62
CA ILE A 146 8.39 -14.83 4.55
C ILE A 146 9.81 -15.12 4.08
N THR A 147 10.63 -14.08 3.95
CA THR A 147 12.07 -14.19 3.62
C THR A 147 12.92 -13.54 4.70
N PRO A 148 14.22 -13.90 4.83
CA PRO A 148 15.10 -13.25 5.80
C PRO A 148 15.16 -11.73 5.65
N ARG A 149 15.13 -11.23 4.41
CA ARG A 149 15.12 -9.79 4.13
C ARG A 149 13.86 -9.10 4.63
N VAL A 150 12.70 -9.76 4.52
CA VAL A 150 11.45 -9.24 5.07
C VAL A 150 11.53 -9.20 6.59
N VAL A 151 11.99 -10.27 7.23
CA VAL A 151 12.17 -10.28 8.70
C VAL A 151 13.10 -9.15 9.15
N GLU A 152 14.25 -8.98 8.50
CA GLU A 152 15.20 -7.91 8.80
C GLU A 152 14.60 -6.50 8.59
N ALA A 153 13.88 -6.28 7.49
CA ALA A 153 13.33 -4.96 7.16
C ALA A 153 12.24 -4.51 8.15
N PHE A 154 11.45 -5.45 8.66
CA PHE A 154 10.37 -5.19 9.61
C PHE A 154 10.77 -5.42 11.07
N ASP A 155 12.03 -5.77 11.35
CA ASP A 155 12.52 -5.90 12.71
C ASP A 155 12.55 -4.55 13.44
N GLY A 156 12.15 -4.58 14.71
CA GLY A 156 12.12 -3.39 15.56
C GLY A 156 11.11 -2.30 15.14
N VAL A 157 10.08 -2.62 14.36
CA VAL A 157 8.96 -1.69 14.15
C VAL A 157 8.10 -1.56 15.42
N ASP A 158 7.63 -0.35 15.73
CA ASP A 158 6.76 -0.09 16.87
C ASP A 158 5.32 -0.53 16.61
N ALA A 159 4.92 -0.57 15.33
CA ALA A 159 3.63 -1.04 14.86
C ALA A 159 3.77 -1.74 13.51
N LEU A 160 2.95 -2.77 13.28
CA LEU A 160 2.91 -3.51 12.02
C LEU A 160 1.45 -3.68 11.58
N LEU A 161 1.14 -3.18 10.38
CA LEU A 161 -0.10 -3.47 9.68
C LEU A 161 0.16 -4.66 8.75
N LEU A 162 -0.40 -5.81 9.10
CA LEU A 162 -0.23 -7.08 8.40
C LEU A 162 -1.55 -7.53 7.78
N GLU A 163 -1.51 -8.10 6.59
CA GLU A 163 -2.65 -8.85 6.04
C GLU A 163 -2.62 -10.31 6.51
N CYS A 164 -3.75 -10.80 7.01
CA CYS A 164 -3.94 -12.21 7.36
C CYS A 164 -4.98 -12.84 6.42
N ASN A 165 -4.57 -13.20 5.21
CA ASN A 165 -5.47 -13.73 4.17
C ASN A 165 -5.28 -15.23 3.86
N HIS A 166 -4.26 -15.87 4.46
CA HIS A 166 -3.96 -17.27 4.21
C HIS A 166 -4.08 -18.10 5.48
N ASP A 167 -5.16 -18.87 5.55
CA ASP A 167 -5.39 -19.91 6.55
C ASP A 167 -5.66 -21.20 5.77
N LEU A 168 -4.84 -22.23 6.02
CA LEU A 168 -4.87 -23.48 5.27
C LEU A 168 -6.19 -24.24 5.47
N ASP A 169 -6.75 -24.17 6.68
CA ASP A 169 -8.02 -24.83 7.00
C ASP A 169 -9.17 -24.09 6.31
N MET A 170 -9.16 -22.76 6.30
CA MET A 170 -10.13 -21.95 5.57
C MET A 170 -9.99 -22.09 4.05
N LEU A 171 -8.77 -22.26 3.52
CA LEU A 171 -8.54 -22.51 2.10
C LEU A 171 -9.11 -23.87 1.71
N ALA A 172 -8.78 -24.92 2.47
CA ALA A 172 -9.23 -26.29 2.22
C ALA A 172 -10.75 -26.46 2.36
N SER A 173 -11.37 -25.74 3.31
CA SER A 173 -12.81 -25.80 3.58
C SER A 173 -13.64 -24.74 2.85
N GLY A 174 -12.98 -23.76 2.23
CA GLY A 174 -13.63 -22.60 1.60
C GLY A 174 -14.28 -22.90 0.25
N PRO A 175 -15.12 -21.98 -0.26
CA PRO A 175 -15.86 -22.13 -1.52
C PRO A 175 -14.96 -21.90 -2.76
N TYR A 176 -13.69 -22.29 -2.67
CA TYR A 176 -12.68 -22.07 -3.71
C TYR A 176 -12.62 -23.26 -4.67
N PRO A 177 -12.28 -23.04 -5.96
CA PRO A 177 -12.05 -24.14 -6.89
C PRO A 177 -10.93 -25.08 -6.42
N PRO A 178 -10.98 -26.39 -6.72
CA PRO A 178 -9.97 -27.36 -6.28
C PRO A 178 -8.53 -26.99 -6.67
N SER A 179 -8.34 -26.30 -7.80
CA SER A 179 -7.03 -25.81 -8.24
C SER A 179 -6.43 -24.75 -7.32
N LEU A 180 -7.26 -23.97 -6.62
CA LEU A 180 -6.80 -23.00 -5.63
C LEU A 180 -6.60 -23.65 -4.26
N GLN A 181 -7.43 -24.64 -3.91
CA GLN A 181 -7.31 -25.40 -2.66
C GLN A 181 -6.05 -26.28 -2.60
N ALA A 182 -5.53 -26.71 -3.76
CA ALA A 182 -4.34 -27.55 -3.87
C ALA A 182 -3.00 -26.78 -3.88
N ARG A 183 -3.02 -25.47 -3.59
CA ARG A 183 -1.81 -24.63 -3.48
C ARG A 183 -1.13 -24.75 -2.14
#